data_AF-A0ABC9QN08-F1
#
_entry.id   AF-A0ABC9QN08-F1
#
_cell.length_a   1.000
_cell.length_b   1.000
_cell.length_c   1.000
_cell.angle_alpha   90.00
_cell.angle_beta   90.00
_cell.angle_gamma   90.00
#
_symmetry.space_group_name_H-M   'P 1'
#
loop_
_entity.id
_entity.type
_entity.pdbx_description
1 polymer ?
#
loop_
_entity_poly.entity_id
_entity_poly.type
_entity_poly.pdbx_seq_one_letter_code
_entity_poly.pdbx_strand_id
1 'polypeptide(L)'
;MNDKMRIFLLIIPFVFLSACASKDILIKTEIKEVKVPIKCPLKLPLKPLDKKDLESAKEISKYYLEVENIAKLCTGEKDERK
;
A
#
# COMPACT_ATOMS: atom_id res chain seq x y z
N MET A 1 60.26 -3.49 26.74
CA MET A 1 58.92 -3.06 26.27
C MET A 1 58.49 -1.89 27.15
N ASN A 2 58.50 -0.66 26.61
CA ASN A 2 58.31 0.56 27.41
C ASN A 2 56.92 0.59 28.06
N ASP A 3 56.81 1.02 29.31
CA ASP A 3 55.52 1.07 30.03
C ASP A 3 54.46 1.88 29.30
N LYS A 4 54.89 2.97 28.64
CA LYS A 4 54.03 3.79 27.77
C LYS A 4 53.45 3.00 26.60
N MET A 5 54.20 2.06 26.01
CA MET A 5 53.74 1.19 24.92
C MET A 5 52.78 0.11 25.42
N ARG A 6 52.98 -0.41 26.64
CA ARG A 6 52.05 -1.38 27.26
C ARG A 6 50.70 -0.75 27.58
N ILE A 7 50.71 0.47 28.11
CA ILE A 7 49.49 1.24 28.41
C ILE A 7 48.72 1.53 27.11
N PHE A 8 49.42 1.92 26.04
CA PHE A 8 48.79 2.19 24.75
C PHE A 8 48.10 0.95 24.16
N LEU A 9 48.74 -0.22 24.23
CA LEU A 9 48.19 -1.50 23.75
C LEU A 9 46.94 -1.96 24.53
N LEU A 10 46.78 -1.55 25.80
CA LEU A 10 45.62 -1.90 26.62
C LEU A 10 44.42 -0.97 26.39
N ILE A 11 44.66 0.30 26.07
CA ILE A 11 43.59 1.31 25.95
C ILE A 11 42.92 1.25 24.57
N ILE A 12 43.70 0.99 23.51
CA ILE A 12 43.20 0.90 22.13
C ILE A 12 41.96 -0.02 22.03
N PRO A 13 42.00 -1.30 22.45
CA PRO A 13 40.87 -2.20 22.26
C PRO A 13 39.61 -1.74 23.02
N PHE A 14 39.75 -1.12 24.19
CA PHE A 14 38.62 -0.57 24.96
C PHE A 14 37.89 0.56 24.23
N VAL A 15 38.63 1.42 23.52
CA VAL A 15 38.04 2.52 22.74
C VAL A 15 37.35 2.00 21.48
N PHE A 16 37.90 0.98 20.82
CA PHE A 16 37.27 0.38 19.64
C PHE A 16 36.02 -0.45 19.97
N LEU A 17 35.97 -1.08 21.15
CA LEU A 17 34.84 -1.90 21.57
C LEU A 17 33.63 -1.07 22.07
N SER A 18 33.85 0.13 22.62
CA SER A 18 32.76 1.02 23.06
C SER A 18 32.02 1.70 21.91
N ALA A 19 32.67 1.88 20.76
CA ALA A 19 32.05 2.43 19.55
C ALA A 19 31.09 1.44 18.84
N CYS A 20 31.11 0.17 19.23
CA CYS A 20 30.22 -0.88 18.72
C CYS A 20 29.12 -1.27 19.71
N ALA A 21 28.95 -0.52 20.81
CA ALA A 21 27.78 -0.65 21.68
C ALA A 21 26.58 -0.08 20.92
N SER A 22 25.93 -0.99 20.20
CA SER A 22 24.61 -0.91 19.57
C SER A 22 23.91 0.41 19.84
N LYS A 23 23.86 1.26 18.81
CA LYS A 23 22.83 2.29 18.75
C LYS A 23 21.53 1.54 18.97
N ASP A 24 20.85 1.81 20.08
CA ASP A 24 19.51 1.32 20.32
C ASP A 24 18.79 1.43 19.00
N ILE A 25 18.44 0.28 18.42
CA ILE A 25 17.63 0.24 17.23
C ILE A 25 16.28 0.67 17.79
N LEU A 26 16.12 1.99 17.96
CA LEU A 26 14.84 2.66 18.03
C LEU A 26 14.24 2.29 16.70
N ILE A 27 13.57 1.14 16.66
CA ILE A 27 12.69 0.71 15.59
C ILE A 27 11.65 1.81 15.60
N LYS A 28 11.96 2.89 14.88
CA LYS A 28 11.06 3.99 14.60
C LYS A 28 10.03 3.31 13.73
N THR A 29 8.98 2.81 14.36
CA THR A 29 7.85 2.22 13.68
C THR A 29 7.28 3.34 12.83
N GLU A 30 7.73 3.41 11.58
CA GLU A 30 7.20 4.34 10.60
C GLU A 30 5.78 3.88 10.34
N ILE A 31 4.82 4.61 10.93
CA ILE A 31 3.40 4.41 10.63
C ILE A 31 3.23 4.80 9.17
N LYS A 32 3.15 3.80 8.30
CA LYS A 32 2.80 4.01 6.91
C LYS A 32 1.30 4.17 6.82
N GLU A 33 0.85 5.32 6.34
CA GLU A 33 -0.53 5.49 5.95
C GLU A 33 -0.83 4.59 4.75
N VAL A 34 -1.54 3.50 5.01
CA VAL A 34 -2.03 2.61 3.96
C VAL A 34 -3.42 3.09 3.59
N LYS A 35 -3.63 3.38 2.30
CA LYS A 35 -4.96 3.69 1.78
C LYS A 35 -5.83 2.44 1.89
N VAL A 36 -6.81 2.46 2.78
CA VAL A 36 -7.80 1.39 2.92
C VAL A 36 -8.92 1.65 1.91
N PRO A 37 -9.28 0.67 1.06
CA PRO A 37 -10.40 0.84 0.15
C PRO A 37 -11.70 1.01 0.96
N ILE A 38 -12.42 2.10 0.71
CA ILE A 38 -13.78 2.29 1.23
C ILE A 38 -14.79 1.64 0.29
N LYS A 39 -15.90 1.16 0.83
CA LYS A 39 -17.00 0.67 0.01
C LYS A 39 -17.62 1.85 -0.75
N CYS A 40 -17.91 1.65 -2.03
CA CYS A 40 -18.69 2.64 -2.76
C CYS A 40 -20.13 2.70 -2.21
N PRO A 41 -20.70 3.90 -1.97
CA PRO A 41 -22.06 4.03 -1.45
C PRO A 41 -23.15 3.69 -2.49
N LEU A 42 -22.80 3.58 -3.77
CA LEU A 42 -23.72 3.26 -4.85
C LEU A 42 -24.04 1.77 -4.88
N LYS A 43 -25.32 1.45 -5.08
CA LYS A 43 -25.79 0.07 -5.22
C LYS A 43 -25.63 -0.38 -6.66
N LEU A 44 -25.10 -1.59 -6.85
CA LEU A 44 -25.07 -2.20 -8.17
C LEU A 44 -26.47 -2.71 -8.55
N PRO A 45 -26.91 -2.53 -9.79
CA PRO A 45 -28.13 -3.14 -10.30
C PRO A 45 -28.00 -4.67 -10.31
N LEU A 46 -29.13 -5.37 -10.38
CA LEU A 46 -29.12 -6.83 -10.51
C LEU A 46 -28.70 -7.21 -11.94
N LYS A 47 -27.76 -8.16 -12.07
CA LYS A 47 -27.34 -8.64 -13.39
C LYS A 47 -28.52 -9.33 -14.10
N PRO A 48 -28.87 -8.92 -15.33
CA PRO A 48 -29.90 -9.58 -16.11
C PRO A 48 -29.47 -11.01 -16.48
N LEU A 49 -30.46 -11.89 -16.62
CA LEU A 49 -30.25 -13.30 -16.98
C LEU A 49 -29.88 -13.42 -18.46
N ASP A 50 -28.83 -14.19 -18.76
CA ASP A 50 -28.45 -14.46 -20.15
C ASP A 50 -29.31 -15.58 -20.76
N LYS A 51 -30.24 -15.19 -21.64
CA LYS A 51 -31.13 -16.11 -22.38
C LYS A 51 -30.58 -16.53 -23.75
N LYS A 52 -29.36 -16.14 -24.13
CA LYS A 52 -28.71 -16.43 -25.42
C LYS A 52 -29.44 -15.92 -26.67
N ASP A 53 -30.28 -14.90 -26.51
CA ASP A 53 -30.93 -14.18 -27.61
C ASP A 53 -30.41 -12.75 -27.72
N LEU A 54 -30.72 -12.09 -28.84
CA LEU A 54 -30.22 -10.74 -29.11
C LEU A 54 -30.76 -9.70 -28.12
N GLU A 55 -31.97 -9.91 -27.58
CA GLU A 55 -32.58 -8.99 -26.63
C GLU A 55 -31.89 -9.08 -25.27
N SER A 56 -31.67 -10.28 -24.74
CA SER A 56 -30.85 -10.52 -23.55
C SER A 56 -29.45 -9.93 -23.68
N ALA A 57 -28.79 -10.13 -24.83
CA ALA A 57 -27.45 -9.58 -25.06
C ALA A 57 -27.44 -8.04 -25.00
N LYS A 58 -28.49 -7.39 -25.51
CA LYS A 58 -28.68 -5.94 -25.44
C LYS A 58 -28.91 -5.46 -24.01
N GLU A 59 -29.72 -6.17 -23.22
CA GLU A 59 -29.94 -5.86 -21.80
C GLU A 59 -28.66 -6.00 -20.97
N ILE A 60 -27.89 -7.07 -21.20
CA ILE A 60 -26.59 -7.28 -20.55
C ILE A 60 -25.60 -6.16 -20.90
N SER A 61 -25.61 -5.70 -22.15
CA SER A 61 -24.75 -4.60 -22.59
C SER A 61 -25.10 -3.29 -21.88
N LYS A 62 -26.39 -2.98 -21.73
CA LYS A 62 -26.85 -1.82 -20.95
C LYS A 62 -26.46 -1.93 -19.47
N TYR A 63 -26.61 -3.11 -18.88
CA TYR A 63 -26.21 -3.39 -17.51
C TYR A 63 -24.72 -3.08 -17.28
N TYR A 64 -23.82 -3.56 -18.15
CA TYR A 64 -22.39 -3.30 -18.00
C TYR A 64 -22.05 -1.82 -18.16
N LEU A 65 -22.73 -1.10 -19.06
CA LEU A 65 -22.56 0.34 -19.23
C LEU A 65 -22.96 1.13 -17.98
N GLU A 66 -24.03 0.71 -17.29
CA GLU A 66 -24.43 1.29 -16.01
C GLU A 66 -23.42 0.99 -14.89
N VAL A 67 -22.92 -0.25 -14.81
CA VAL A 67 -21.88 -0.64 -13.86
C VAL A 67 -20.58 0.15 -14.07
N GLU A 68 -20.18 0.38 -15.31
CA GLU A 68 -19.00 1.19 -15.63
C GLU A 68 -19.18 2.63 -15.14
N ASN A 69 -20.36 3.21 -15.35
CA ASN A 69 -20.66 4.56 -14.89
C ASN A 69 -20.62 4.66 -13.35
N ILE A 70 -21.21 3.68 -12.65
CA ILE A 70 -21.11 3.57 -11.19
C ILE A 70 -19.65 3.49 -10.77
N ALA A 71 -18.84 2.67 -11.43
CA ALA A 71 -17.42 2.53 -11.10
C ALA A 71 -16.66 3.86 -11.24
N LYS A 72 -16.87 4.62 -12.31
CA LYS A 72 -16.25 5.94 -12.51
C LYS A 72 -16.62 6.93 -11.39
N LEU A 73 -17.89 6.96 -11.01
CA LEU A 73 -18.37 7.77 -9.89
C LEU A 73 -17.72 7.35 -8.56
N CYS A 74 -17.51 6.05 -8.33
CA CYS A 74 -16.88 5.53 -7.13
C CYS A 74 -15.36 5.81 -7.07
N THR A 75 -14.68 5.83 -8.21
CA THR A 75 -13.22 6.07 -8.30
C THR A 75 -12.86 7.54 -8.41
N GLY A 76 -13.86 8.43 -8.55
CA GLY A 76 -13.65 9.87 -8.76
C GLY A 76 -13.12 10.19 -10.17
N GLU A 77 -13.22 9.23 -11.08
CA GLU A 77 -12.88 9.42 -12.49
C GLU A 77 -13.99 10.22 -13.16
N LYS A 78 -13.63 11.32 -13.84
CA LYS A 78 -14.62 12.21 -14.45
C LYS A 78 -15.30 11.47 -15.60
N ASP A 79 -16.63 11.49 -15.63
CA ASP A 79 -17.39 10.98 -16.77
C ASP A 79 -17.12 11.87 -18.00
N GLU A 80 -16.37 11.33 -18.97
CA GLU A 80 -15.95 12.04 -20.19
C GLU A 80 -17.08 12.18 -21.23
N ARG A 81 -18.30 11.76 -20.91
CA ARG A 81 -19.47 11.91 -21.81
C ARG A 81 -20.22 13.23 -21.65
N LYS A 82 -19.69 14.20 -20.91
CA LYS A 82 -20.28 15.53 -20.70
C LYS A 82 -19.49 16.63 -21.40
#